data_AF-A0A4P5YL41-F1
#
_entry.id   AF-A0A4P5YL41-F1
#
_cell.length_a   1.000
_cell.length_b   1.000
_cell.length_c   1.000
_cell.angle_alpha   90.00
_cell.angle_beta   90.00
_cell.angle_gamma   90.00
#
_symmetry.space_group_name_H-M   'P 1'
#
loop_
_entity.id
_entity.type
_entity.pdbx_description
1 polymer ?
#
loop_
_entity_poly.entity_id
_entity_poly.type
_entity_poly.pdbx_seq_one_letter_code
_entity_poly.pdbx_strand_id
1 'polypeptide(L)' 'MQRGDELPMKIFGRKGKTKVNLETANGFLKLMRTLRGNRPFIPKGVWRFKTAAEADAWTLRMITRR' A
#
# COMPACT_ATOMS: atom_id res chain seq x y z
N MET A 1 -15.07 8.12 -36.44
CA MET A 1 -14.79 7.25 -35.27
C MET A 1 -13.27 7.04 -35.20
N GLN A 2 -12.56 7.77 -34.33
CA GLN A 2 -11.12 7.60 -34.13
C GLN A 2 -10.88 6.91 -32.79
N ARG A 3 -9.98 5.92 -32.79
CA ARG A 3 -9.65 5.01 -31.69
C ARG A 3 -9.09 5.80 -30.52
N GLY A 4 -9.58 5.47 -29.32
CA GLY A 4 -9.08 6.01 -28.07
C GLY A 4 -7.59 5.69 -27.90
N ASP A 5 -6.81 6.74 -27.67
CA ASP A 5 -5.43 6.66 -27.22
C ASP A 5 -5.39 5.97 -25.86
N GLU A 6 -5.06 4.69 -25.85
CA GLU A 6 -4.71 3.96 -24.63
C GLU A 6 -3.40 4.56 -24.09
N LEU A 7 -3.52 5.47 -23.12
CA LEU A 7 -2.37 5.98 -22.38
C LEU A 7 -1.58 4.79 -21.80
N PRO A 8 -0.26 4.72 -22.00
CA PRO A 8 0.53 3.60 -21.53
C PRO A 8 0.42 3.52 -20.00
N MET A 9 -0.20 2.45 -19.51
CA MET A 9 -0.35 2.19 -18.07
C MET A 9 1.06 2.16 -17.44
N LYS A 10 1.41 3.22 -16.71
CA LYS A 10 2.70 3.31 -16.02
C LYS A 10 2.69 2.33 -14.85
N ILE A 11 3.20 1.13 -15.08
CA ILE A 11 3.36 0.12 -14.04
C ILE A 11 4.48 0.59 -13.10
N PHE A 12 4.09 1.12 -11.95
CA PHE A 12 5.01 1.41 -10.86
C PHE A 12 5.34 0.10 -10.13
N GLY A 13 6.51 -0.46 -10.44
CA GLY A 13 6.99 -1.70 -9.84
C GLY A 13 8.52 -1.73 -9.76
N ARG A 14 9.06 -2.48 -8.80
CA ARG A 14 10.51 -2.61 -8.62
C ARG A 14 11.07 -3.54 -9.71
N LYS A 15 11.81 -3.01 -10.68
CA LYS A 15 12.55 -3.82 -11.65
C LYS A 15 13.87 -4.33 -11.03
N GLY A 16 14.11 -5.64 -11.05
CA GLY A 16 15.36 -6.27 -10.60
C GLY A 16 15.16 -7.51 -9.72
N LYS A 17 16.25 -8.27 -9.48
CA LYS A 17 16.25 -9.43 -8.56
C LYS A 17 15.95 -8.96 -7.13
N THR A 18 15.07 -9.68 -6.44
CA THR A 18 14.77 -9.47 -5.02
C THR A 18 16.04 -9.65 -4.19
N LYS A 19 16.45 -8.59 -3.47
CA LYS A 19 17.65 -8.62 -2.61
C LYS A 19 17.46 -9.44 -1.33
N VAL A 20 16.23 -9.88 -1.03
CA VAL A 20 15.85 -10.53 0.23
C VAL A 20 14.93 -11.71 -0.06
N ASN A 21 15.17 -12.85 0.58
CA ASN A 21 14.31 -14.02 0.50
C ASN A 21 13.00 -13.78 1.28
N LEU A 22 11.87 -14.23 0.71
CA LEU A 22 10.54 -14.16 1.31
C LEU A 22 10.50 -14.84 2.69
N GLU A 23 11.23 -15.96 2.84
CA GLU A 23 11.31 -16.70 4.09
C GLU A 23 11.97 -15.89 5.21
N THR A 24 13.04 -15.14 4.87
CA THR A 24 13.72 -14.25 5.81
C THR A 24 12.81 -13.11 6.25
N ALA A 25 12.01 -12.55 5.34
CA ALA A 25 11.05 -11.49 5.66
C ALA A 25 9.91 -11.99 6.57
N ASN A 26 9.54 -13.27 6.47
CA ASN A 26 8.38 -13.83 7.19
C ASN A 26 8.52 -13.73 8.72
N GLY A 27 9.70 -14.05 9.26
CA GLY A 27 9.94 -13.97 10.72
C GLY A 27 9.75 -12.56 11.27
N PHE A 28 10.32 -11.57 10.57
CA PHE A 28 10.16 -10.16 10.91
C PHE A 28 8.70 -9.69 10.80
N LEU A 29 7.99 -10.09 9.75
CA LEU A 29 6.58 -9.73 9.55
C LEU A 29 5.67 -10.34 10.63
N LYS A 30 5.93 -11.57 11.06
CA LYS A 30 5.22 -12.21 12.18
C LYS A 30 5.46 -11.46 13.49
N LEU A 31 6.71 -11.10 13.79
CA LEU A 31 7.07 -10.31 14.97
C LEU A 31 6.35 -8.95 14.96
N MET A 32 6.40 -8.24 13.84
CA MET A 32 5.70 -6.96 13.67
C MET A 32 4.18 -7.08 13.86
N ARG A 33 3.57 -8.16 13.38
CA ARG A 33 2.16 -8.45 13.61
C ARG A 33 1.86 -8.68 15.10
N THR A 34 2.70 -9.45 15.80
CA THR A 34 2.54 -9.69 17.24
C THR A 34 2.66 -8.42 18.06
N LEU A 35 3.68 -7.59 17.79
CA LEU A 35 3.89 -6.32 18.50
C LEU A 35 2.74 -5.32 18.27
N ARG A 36 2.14 -5.33 17.07
CA ARG A 36 0.97 -4.51 16.74
C ARG A 36 -0.31 -4.99 17.47
N GLY A 37 -0.36 -6.27 17.85
CA GLY A 37 -1.53 -6.87 18.48
C GLY A 37 -2.79 -6.74 17.61
N ASN A 38 -3.90 -6.33 18.23
CA ASN A 38 -5.20 -6.21 17.56
C ASN A 38 -5.52 -4.79 17.06
N ARG A 39 -4.54 -3.87 17.03
CA ARG A 39 -4.74 -2.49 16.54
C ARG A 39 -4.76 -2.48 15.00
N PRO A 40 -5.91 -2.17 14.35
CA PRO A 40 -5.94 -2.02 12.90
C PRO A 40 -5.16 -0.76 12.49
N PHE A 41 -4.17 -0.96 11.62
CA PHE A 41 -3.28 0.10 11.08
C PHE A 41 -4.02 1.08 10.17
N ILE A 42 -4.93 0.56 9.35
CA ILE A 42 -5.86 1.34 8.53
C ILE A 42 -7.23 0.63 8.66
N PRO A 43 -8.34 1.39 8.83
CA PRO A 43 -9.66 0.80 8.87
C PRO A 43 -10.00 0.09 7.56
N LYS A 44 -10.56 -1.13 7.67
CA LYS A 44 -11.00 -1.92 6.51
C LYS A 44 -12.23 -1.25 5.89
N GLY A 45 -12.24 -1.07 4.57
CA GLY A 45 -13.37 -0.50 3.84
C GLY A 45 -12.96 0.07 2.47
N VAL A 46 -13.97 0.44 1.68
CA VAL A 46 -13.78 1.19 0.43
C VAL A 46 -14.00 2.66 0.73
N TRP A 47 -12.95 3.46 0.54
CA TRP A 47 -12.98 4.91 0.78
C TRP A 47 -12.87 5.64 -0.55
N ARG A 48 -13.78 6.58 -0.79
CA ARG A 48 -13.82 7.38 -2.01
C ARG A 48 -13.20 8.75 -1.74
N PHE A 49 -12.23 9.12 -2.57
CA PHE A 49 -11.56 10.42 -2.53
C PHE A 49 -11.71 11.11 -3.88
N LYS A 50 -11.74 12.43 -3.88
CA LYS A 50 -11.84 13.22 -5.11
C LYS A 50 -10.49 13.37 -5.79
N THR A 51 -9.40 13.35 -5.02
CA THR A 51 -8.02 13.47 -5.52
C THR A 51 -7.07 12.47 -4.86
N ALA A 52 -5.94 12.17 -5.51
CA ALA A 52 -4.93 11.29 -4.94
C ALA A 52 -4.27 11.88 -3.67
N ALA A 53 -4.02 13.19 -3.65
CA ALA A 53 -3.46 13.88 -2.49
C ALA A 53 -4.35 13.76 -1.24
N GLU A 54 -5.67 13.77 -1.43
CA GLU A 54 -6.64 13.56 -0.35
C GLU A 54 -6.57 12.13 0.20
N ALA A 55 -6.42 11.13 -0.67
CA ALA A 55 -6.23 9.74 -0.28
C ALA A 55 -4.93 9.54 0.52
N ASP A 56 -3.84 10.19 0.11
CA ASP A 56 -2.55 10.13 0.81
C ASP A 56 -2.62 10.78 2.19
N ALA A 57 -3.24 11.97 2.28
CA ALA A 57 -3.42 12.68 3.55
C ALA A 57 -4.29 11.87 4.53
N TRP A 58 -5.38 11.28 4.03
CA TRP A 58 -6.23 10.39 4.83
C TRP A 58 -5.46 9.15 5.31
N THR A 59 -4.67 8.53 4.42
CA THR A 59 -3.87 7.34 4.74
C THR A 59 -2.84 7.66 5.82
N LEU A 60 -2.11 8.77 5.69
CA LEU A 60 -1.14 9.22 6.69
C LEU A 60 -1.81 9.46 8.05
N ARG A 61 -3.00 10.06 8.06
CA ARG A 61 -3.79 10.28 9.28
C ARG A 61 -4.24 8.96 9.93
N MET A 62 -4.60 7.94 9.14
CA MET A 62 -4.97 6.63 9.68
C MET A 62 -3.76 5.91 10.30
N ILE A 63 -2.61 5.97 9.62
CA ILE A 63 -1.36 5.33 10.05
C ILE A 63 -0.81 5.97 11.34
N THR A 64 -0.98 7.28 11.50
CA THR A 64 -0.42 8.05 12.62
C THR A 64 -1.38 8.23 13.80
N ARG A 65 -2.62 7.70 13.74
CA ARG A 65 -3.54 7.78 14.88
C ARG A 65 -2.99 6.97 16.07
N ARG A 66 -2.87 7.62 17.24
CA ARG A 66 -2.44 6.99 18.50
C ARG A 66 -3.63 6.34 19.22
#